data_AF-A0A6N8A9K3-F1
#
_entry.id   AF-A0A6N8A9K3-F1
#
_cell.length_a   1.000
_cell.length_b   1.000
_cell.length_c   1.000
_cell.angle_alpha   90.00
_cell.angle_beta   90.00
_cell.angle_gamma   90.00
#
_symmetry.space_group_name_H-M   'P 1'
#
loop_
_entity.id
_entity.type
_entity.pdbx_description
1 polymer ?
#
loop_
_entity_poly.entity_id
_entity_poly.type
_entity_poly.pdbx_seq_one_letter_code
_entity_poly.pdbx_strand_id
1 'polypeptide(L)'
;MNISKHEQRVLHELALGGEIKYTRADNGKVKSVQCYTRDGFVFSACTMDVFKRLKDKRFIKSKNGGPYRITHLGNQSVRAQMNQR
;
A
#
# COMPACT_ATOMS: atom_id res chain seq x y z
N MET A 1 -16.65 0.35 -5.92
CA MET A 1 -15.46 0.07 -5.07
C MET A 1 -15.18 1.33 -4.26
N ASN A 2 -15.34 1.31 -2.93
CA ASN A 2 -15.15 2.50 -2.10
C ASN A 2 -13.69 2.57 -1.62
N ILE A 3 -12.95 3.58 -2.10
CA ILE A 3 -11.54 3.81 -1.77
C ILE A 3 -11.44 5.18 -1.13
N SER A 4 -10.82 5.25 0.06
CA SER A 4 -10.62 6.53 0.74
C SER A 4 -9.52 7.36 0.06
N LYS A 5 -9.52 8.68 0.24
CA LYS A 5 -8.45 9.55 -0.28
C LYS A 5 -7.05 9.13 0.22
N HIS A 6 -6.95 8.60 1.44
CA HIS A 6 -5.68 8.11 2.01
C HIS A 6 -5.24 6.80 1.36
N GLU A 7 -6.16 5.86 1.18
CA GLU A 7 -5.90 4.60 0.46
C GLU A 7 -5.45 4.87 -0.99
N GLN A 8 -6.12 5.80 -1.67
CA GLN A 8 -5.79 6.20 -3.04
C GLN A 8 -4.38 6.80 -3.13
N ARG A 9 -4.02 7.72 -2.23
CA ARG A 9 -2.67 8.31 -2.20
C ARG A 9 -1.59 7.25 -2.01
N VAL A 10 -1.78 6.35 -1.05
CA VAL A 10 -0.82 5.26 -0.83
C VAL A 10 -0.72 4.37 -2.07
N LEU A 11 -1.85 3.98 -2.66
CA LEU A 11 -1.82 3.17 -3.88
C LEU A 11 -1.15 3.86 -5.06
N HIS A 12 -1.31 5.17 -5.20
CA HIS A 12 -0.64 5.96 -6.23
C HIS A 12 0.88 5.90 -6.06
N GLU A 13 1.40 6.12 -4.86
CA GLU A 13 2.84 6.03 -4.59
C GLU A 13 3.40 4.62 -4.88
N LEU A 14 2.63 3.58 -4.53
CA LEU A 14 3.01 2.20 -4.87
C LEU A 14 2.94 1.92 -6.38
N ALA A 15 2.00 2.53 -7.10
CA ALA A 15 1.88 2.40 -8.55
C ALA A 15 3.06 3.04 -9.30
N LEU A 16 3.62 4.13 -8.74
CA LEU A 16 4.82 4.78 -9.27
C LEU A 16 6.12 3.99 -9.03
N GLY A 17 6.06 2.89 -8.26
CA GLY A 17 7.21 2.05 -7.94
C GLY A 17 7.58 2.02 -6.46
N GLY A 18 6.75 2.60 -5.59
CA GLY A 18 6.94 2.51 -4.14
C GLY A 18 6.69 1.11 -3.57
N GLU A 19 7.05 0.96 -2.29
CA GLU A 19 6.89 -0.29 -1.55
C GLU A 19 6.56 -0.03 -0.08
N ILE A 20 5.85 -0.96 0.56
CA ILE A 20 5.59 -0.92 2.00
C ILE A 20 6.50 -1.91 2.70
N LYS A 21 7.44 -1.38 3.49
CA LYS A 21 8.22 -2.19 4.43
C LYS A 21 7.44 -2.37 5.71
N TYR A 22 7.68 -3.49 6.38
CA TYR A 22 6.97 -3.84 7.59
C TYR A 22 7.91 -4.51 8.58
N THR A 23 7.60 -4.37 9.86
CA THR A 23 8.27 -5.11 10.94
C THR A 23 7.30 -6.13 11.53
N ARG A 24 7.80 -7.27 11.99
CA ARG A 24 7.00 -8.25 12.73
C ARG A 24 7.25 -8.10 14.23
N ALA A 25 6.21 -8.35 15.03
CA ALA A 25 6.36 -8.58 16.45
C ALA A 25 6.72 -10.05 16.73
N ASP A 26 7.08 -10.38 17.96
CA ASP A 26 7.35 -11.75 18.42
C ASP A 26 6.24 -12.76 18.11
N ASN A 27 4.99 -12.29 18.03
CA ASN A 27 3.84 -13.13 17.66
C ASN A 27 3.70 -13.34 16.13
N GLY A 28 4.67 -12.90 15.33
CA GLY A 28 4.68 -13.01 13.87
C GLY A 28 3.75 -12.03 13.13
N LYS A 29 2.96 -11.21 13.83
CA LYS A 29 2.06 -10.22 13.22
C LYS A 29 2.84 -8.97 12.81
N VAL A 30 2.33 -8.28 11.79
CA VAL A 30 2.87 -6.97 11.39
C VAL A 30 2.66 -5.96 12.53
N LYS A 31 3.77 -5.39 13.03
CA LYS A 31 3.81 -4.42 14.14
C LYS A 31 3.76 -2.99 13.63
N SER A 32 4.61 -2.65 12.68
CA SER A 32 4.65 -1.35 12.03
C SER A 32 4.80 -1.51 10.53
N VAL A 33 4.35 -0.48 9.81
CA VAL A 33 4.45 -0.38 8.35
C VAL A 33 4.98 0.99 7.99
N GLN A 34 5.74 1.05 6.92
CA GLN A 34 6.30 2.29 6.42
C GLN A 34 6.33 2.23 4.90
N CYS A 35 5.63 3.15 4.27
CA CYS A 35 5.61 3.28 2.82
C CYS A 35 6.82 4.08 2.37
N TYR A 36 7.49 3.56 1.35
CA TYR A 36 8.59 4.20 0.66
C TYR A 36 8.15 4.53 -0.76
N THR A 37 8.45 5.74 -1.23
CA THR A 37 8.30 6.12 -2.63
C THR A 37 9.36 5.41 -3.49
N ARG A 38 9.25 5.53 -4.82
CA ARG A 38 10.26 5.02 -5.75
C ARG A 38 11.68 5.53 -5.43
N ASP A 39 11.79 6.76 -4.96
CA ASP A 39 13.06 7.42 -4.62
C ASP A 39 13.53 7.12 -3.17
N GLY A 40 12.78 6.29 -2.43
CA GLY A 40 13.17 5.88 -1.07
C GLY A 40 12.75 6.84 0.04
N PHE A 41 11.91 7.83 -0.24
CA PHE A 41 11.37 8.72 0.79
C PHE A 41 10.23 8.06 1.58
N VAL A 42 10.17 8.33 2.88
CA VAL A 42 9.09 7.84 3.73
C VAL A 42 7.83 8.64 3.49
N PHE A 43 6.74 7.94 3.16
CA PHE A 43 5.43 8.54 2.96
C PHE A 43 4.55 8.36 4.20
N SER A 44 4.39 9.44 4.98
CA SER A 44 3.77 9.43 6.31
C SER A 44 2.26 9.13 6.32
N ALA A 45 1.56 9.24 5.19
CA ALA A 45 0.12 8.96 5.13
C ALA A 45 -0.23 7.46 5.19
N CYS A 46 0.80 6.60 5.14
CA CYS A 46 0.68 5.15 5.21
C CYS A 46 0.59 4.66 6.66
N THR A 47 -0.62 4.69 7.22
CA THR A 47 -0.89 4.18 8.56
C THR A 47 -1.19 2.68 8.56
N MET A 48 -1.14 2.07 9.74
CA MET A 48 -1.48 0.65 9.91
C MET A 48 -2.93 0.33 9.53
N ASP A 49 -3.87 1.27 9.74
CA ASP A 49 -5.27 1.11 9.30
C ASP A 49 -5.37 1.11 7.77
N VAL A 50 -4.72 2.06 7.09
CA VAL A 50 -4.68 2.11 5.62
C VAL A 50 -4.06 0.82 5.08
N PHE A 51 -2.95 0.38 5.63
CA PHE A 51 -2.30 -0.88 5.24
C PHE A 51 -3.25 -2.09 5.37
N LYS A 52 -3.95 -2.23 6.49
CA LYS A 52 -4.93 -3.32 6.69
C LYS A 52 -6.01 -3.28 5.63
N ARG A 53 -6.62 -2.11 5.38
CA ARG A 53 -7.67 -1.95 4.37
C ARG A 53 -7.19 -2.28 2.96
N LEU A 54 -5.98 -1.83 2.59
CA LEU A 54 -5.37 -2.17 1.30
C LEU A 54 -5.11 -3.68 1.17
N LYS A 55 -4.66 -4.32 2.24
CA LYS A 55 -4.42 -5.77 2.31
C LYS A 55 -5.73 -6.56 2.18
N ASP A 56 -6.76 -6.17 2.91
CA ASP A 56 -8.06 -6.85 2.93
C ASP A 56 -8.76 -6.75 1.57
N LYS A 57 -8.61 -5.60 0.88
CA LYS A 57 -9.06 -5.39 -0.51
C LYS A 57 -8.16 -6.05 -1.56
N ARG A 58 -7.06 -6.71 -1.15
CA ARG A 58 -6.06 -7.34 -2.02
C ARG A 58 -5.38 -6.38 -3.01
N PHE A 59 -5.32 -5.09 -2.68
CA PHE A 59 -4.63 -4.09 -3.52
C PHE A 59 -3.12 -4.11 -3.37
N ILE A 60 -2.63 -4.70 -2.28
CA ILE A 60 -1.21 -4.90 -2.02
C ILE A 60 -0.94 -6.37 -1.69
N LYS A 61 0.26 -6.85 -2.00
CA LYS A 61 0.73 -8.17 -1.59
C LYS A 61 2.22 -8.19 -1.31
N SER A 62 2.63 -9.02 -0.35
CA SER A 62 4.02 -9.41 -0.16
C SER A 62 4.32 -10.65 -1.01
N LYS A 63 5.55 -10.74 -1.54
CA LYS A 63 6.07 -11.94 -2.21
C LYS A 63 7.31 -12.42 -1.45
N ASN A 64 7.41 -13.72 -1.17
CA ASN A 64 8.56 -14.35 -0.51
C ASN A 64 9.00 -13.66 0.80
N GLY A 65 8.03 -13.14 1.58
CA GLY A 65 8.32 -12.41 2.81
C GLY A 65 8.89 -10.99 2.61
N GLY A 66 9.11 -10.56 1.38
CA GLY A 66 9.59 -9.22 1.04
C GLY A 66 8.56 -8.11 1.26
N PRO A 67 8.89 -6.86 0.92
CA PRO A 67 8.01 -5.71 1.11
C PRO A 67 6.69 -5.87 0.33
N TYR A 68 5.63 -5.24 0.83
CA TYR A 68 4.34 -5.24 0.12
C TYR A 68 4.42 -4.30 -1.07
N ARG A 69 3.94 -4.77 -2.22
CA ARG A 69 3.85 -4.01 -3.46
C ARG A 69 2.42 -4.02 -3.99
N ILE A 70 2.11 -3.06 -4.85
CA ILE A 70 0.81 -2.96 -5.49
C ILE A 70 0.50 -4.23 -6.32
N THR A 71 -0.75 -4.68 -6.29
CA THR A 71 -1.24 -5.77 -7.13
C THR A 71 -1.81 -5.22 -8.44
N HIS A 72 -2.09 -6.12 -9.40
CA HIS A 72 -2.80 -5.73 -10.61
C HIS A 72 -4.16 -5.09 -10.30
N LEU A 73 -4.90 -5.64 -9.33
CA LEU A 73 -6.16 -5.08 -8.86
C LEU A 73 -5.97 -3.67 -8.27
N GLY A 74 -4.97 -3.48 -7.40
CA GLY A 74 -4.67 -2.17 -6.83
C GLY A 74 -4.31 -1.13 -7.90
N ASN A 75 -3.57 -1.54 -8.95
CA ASN A 75 -3.20 -0.64 -10.05
C ASN A 75 -4.44 -0.21 -10.87
N GLN A 76 -5.34 -1.14 -11.21
CA GLN A 76 -6.60 -0.80 -11.88
C GLN A 76 -7.46 0.15 -11.04
N SER A 77 -7.50 -0.03 -9.73
CA SER A 77 -8.24 0.85 -8.82
C SER A 77 -7.74 2.29 -8.82
N VAL A 78 -6.41 2.51 -8.92
CA VAL A 78 -5.82 3.85 -9.05
C VAL A 78 -6.26 4.51 -10.36
N ARG A 79 -6.13 3.77 -11.47
CA ARG A 79 -6.50 4.25 -12.81
C ARG A 79 -7.98 4.63 -12.89
N ALA A 80 -8.86 3.81 -12.30
CA ALA A 80 -10.30 4.06 -12.28
C ALA A 80 -10.64 5.40 -11.61
N GLN A 81 -9.96 5.78 -10.52
CA GLN A 81 -10.21 7.07 -9.87
C GLN A 81 -9.54 8.26 -10.58
N MET A 82 -8.41 8.07 -11.26
CA MET A 82 -7.82 9.14 -12.08
C MET A 82 -8.73 9.51 -13.26
N ASN A 83 -9.49 8.54 -13.78
CA ASN A 83 -10.49 8.74 -14.82
C ASN A 83 -11.83 9.32 -14.31
N GLN A 84 -11.98 9.50 -12.99
CA GLN A 84 -13.19 10.06 -12.35
C GLN A 84 -13.02 11.54 -11.95
N ARG A 85 -12.17 12.28 -12.66
CA ARG A 85 -11.95 13.72 -12.44
C ARG A 85 -12.48 14.54 -13.60
#